data_AF-A0AAD7LS52-F1
#
_entry.id   AF-A0AAD7LS52-F1
#
_cell.length_a   1.000
_cell.length_b   1.000
_cell.length_c   1.000
_cell.angle_alpha   90.00
_cell.angle_beta   90.00
_cell.angle_gamma   90.00
#
_symmetry.space_group_name_H-M   'P 1'
#
loop_
_entity.id
_entity.type
_entity.pdbx_description
1 polymer ?
#
loop_
_entity_poly.entity_id
_entity_poly.type
_entity_poly.pdbx_seq_one_letter_code
_entity_poly.pdbx_strand_id
1 'polypeptide(L)'
;MDSDNWVLDEFAATDMFNGLLPTMLWNPLMDRMMKELHTQGKTIDDIVEVLKQIPLHPRIVHAIKAAHSFGCDLKIVSDANIFFIETILKHHGVRDCFSEIVANPSYVNEEGRLRIFPYHDFMKSSHGCKLICSPNMCKGSVLESIQRRCI
;
A
#
# COMPACT_ATOMS: atom_id res chain seq x y z
N MET A 1 2.47 3.14 -11.90
CA MET A 1 2.05 4.33 -11.16
C MET A 1 2.30 4.06 -9.70
N ASP A 2 2.89 5.02 -9.00
CA ASP A 2 3.12 4.96 -7.55
C ASP A 2 1.95 5.66 -6.84
N SER A 3 1.24 4.96 -5.96
CA SER A 3 0.07 5.50 -5.26
C SER A 3 0.42 6.53 -4.19
N ASP A 4 1.63 6.43 -3.60
CA ASP A 4 2.08 7.38 -2.59
C ASP A 4 2.32 8.74 -3.26
N ASN A 5 3.07 8.76 -4.37
CA ASN A 5 3.30 9.99 -5.13
C ASN A 5 1.98 10.60 -5.63
N TRP A 6 1.04 9.78 -6.11
CA TRP A 6 -0.27 10.26 -6.56
C TRP A 6 -1.02 11.04 -5.48
N VAL A 7 -1.07 10.50 -4.25
CA VAL A 7 -1.72 11.17 -3.11
C VAL A 7 -1.00 12.47 -2.74
N LEU A 8 0.33 12.47 -2.76
CA LEU A 8 1.10 13.65 -2.42
C LEU A 8 0.97 14.75 -3.46
N ASP A 9 0.98 14.41 -4.74
CA ASP A 9 0.84 15.36 -5.85
C ASP A 9 -0.55 16.02 -5.82
N GLU A 10 -1.62 15.26 -5.63
CA GLU A 10 -3.00 15.77 -5.55
C GLU A 10 -3.22 16.71 -4.35
N PHE A 11 -2.46 16.54 -3.28
CA PHE A 11 -2.48 17.44 -2.13
C PHE A 11 -1.39 18.52 -2.15
N ALA A 12 -0.68 18.68 -3.27
CA ALA A 12 0.43 19.64 -3.41
C ALA A 12 1.49 19.51 -2.30
N ALA A 13 1.75 18.28 -1.85
CA ALA A 13 2.68 17.95 -0.77
C ALA A 13 4.05 17.49 -1.26
N THR A 14 4.29 17.50 -2.59
CA THR A 14 5.51 17.00 -3.25
C THR A 14 6.77 17.73 -2.77
N ASP A 15 6.72 19.06 -2.59
CA ASP A 15 7.87 19.83 -2.11
C ASP A 15 8.24 19.47 -0.66
N MET A 16 7.23 19.31 0.19
CA MET A 16 7.42 18.88 1.58
C MET A 16 8.00 17.46 1.63
N PHE A 17 7.49 16.55 0.80
CA PHE A 17 8.02 15.20 0.67
C PHE A 17 9.49 15.21 0.24
N ASN A 18 9.81 15.94 -0.82
CA ASN A 18 11.18 16.02 -1.36
C ASN A 18 12.17 16.62 -0.34
N GLY A 19 11.74 17.58 0.47
CA GLY A 19 12.55 18.14 1.56
C GLY A 19 12.85 17.14 2.68
N LEU A 20 11.94 16.20 2.93
CA LEU A 20 12.07 15.20 3.99
C LEU A 20 12.71 13.89 3.53
N LEU A 21 12.62 13.57 2.23
CA LEU A 21 13.13 12.34 1.62
C LEU A 21 14.59 12.01 1.97
N PRO A 22 15.54 12.98 2.02
CA PRO A 22 16.94 12.68 2.40
C PRO A 22 17.13 12.32 3.88
N THR A 23 16.14 12.59 4.73
CA THR A 23 16.28 12.53 6.19
C THR A 23 15.61 11.30 6.82
N MET A 24 14.79 10.58 6.06
CA MET A 24 13.92 9.53 6.58
C MET A 24 13.83 8.35 5.61
N LEU A 25 13.61 7.16 6.17
CA LEU A 25 13.27 5.97 5.39
C LEU A 25 11.81 6.03 4.91
N TRP A 26 11.49 5.32 3.83
CA TRP A 26 10.21 5.47 3.12
C TRP A 26 8.96 5.31 3.99
N ASN A 27 8.80 4.20 4.74
CA ASN A 27 7.58 4.01 5.53
C ASN A 27 7.41 5.05 6.67
N PRO A 28 8.45 5.37 7.48
CA PRO A 28 8.36 6.47 8.43
C PRO A 28 8.08 7.84 7.78
N LEU A 29 8.66 8.08 6.60
CA LEU A 29 8.40 9.29 5.82
C LEU A 29 6.93 9.35 5.40
N MET A 30 6.38 8.29 4.83
CA MET A 30 4.97 8.25 4.42
C MET A 30 4.03 8.38 5.63
N ASP A 31 4.31 7.73 6.77
CA ASP A 31 3.55 7.93 8.01
C ASP A 31 3.59 9.40 8.45
N ARG A 32 4.77 10.04 8.37
CA ARG A 32 4.91 11.47 8.66
C ARG A 32 4.13 12.33 7.67
N MET A 33 4.18 12.05 6.37
CA MET A 33 3.40 12.80 5.38
C MET A 33 1.91 12.73 5.66
N MET A 34 1.38 11.55 6.05
CA MET A 34 -0.02 11.43 6.46
C MET A 34 -0.35 12.27 7.71
N LYS A 35 0.62 12.48 8.61
CA LYS A 35 0.49 13.42 9.74
C LYS A 35 0.39 14.86 9.28
N GLU A 36 1.28 15.28 8.39
CA GLU A 36 1.33 16.66 7.91
C GLU A 36 0.05 16.99 7.13
N LEU A 37 -0.42 16.09 6.27
CA LEU A 37 -1.70 16.24 5.56
C LEU A 37 -2.88 16.37 6.53
N HIS A 38 -2.94 15.51 7.55
CA HIS A 38 -3.97 15.59 8.58
C HIS A 38 -3.91 16.92 9.35
N THR A 39 -2.70 17.41 9.67
CA THR A 39 -2.49 18.70 10.35
C THR A 39 -2.94 19.88 9.48
N GLN A 40 -2.87 19.74 8.15
CA GLN A 40 -3.40 20.71 7.18
C GLN A 40 -4.91 20.57 6.95
N GLY A 41 -5.60 19.71 7.72
CA GLY A 41 -7.05 19.53 7.67
C GLY A 41 -7.53 18.53 6.62
N LYS A 42 -6.63 17.75 5.98
CA LYS A 42 -7.04 16.67 5.07
C LYS A 42 -7.61 15.50 5.85
N THR A 43 -8.78 15.05 5.43
CA THR A 43 -9.51 13.94 6.03
C THR A 43 -9.16 12.61 5.34
N ILE A 44 -9.55 11.50 5.96
CA ILE A 44 -9.48 10.18 5.31
C ILE A 44 -10.34 10.13 4.05
N ASP A 45 -11.50 10.78 4.06
CA ASP A 45 -12.40 10.81 2.91
C ASP A 45 -11.76 11.55 1.73
N ASP A 46 -11.01 12.63 1.98
CA ASP A 46 -10.24 13.31 0.94
C ASP A 46 -9.20 12.36 0.30
N ILE A 47 -8.47 11.59 1.14
CA ILE A 47 -7.51 10.60 0.66
C ILE A 47 -8.21 9.52 -0.17
N VAL A 48 -9.38 9.05 0.28
CA VAL A 48 -10.19 8.05 -0.44
C VAL A 48 -10.62 8.58 -1.80
N GLU A 49 -11.10 9.83 -1.89
CA GLU A 49 -11.50 10.44 -3.17
C GLU A 49 -10.32 10.58 -4.13
N VAL A 50 -9.13 10.93 -3.63
CA VAL A 50 -7.91 10.96 -4.44
C VAL A 50 -7.54 9.55 -4.95
N LEU A 51 -7.60 8.54 -4.08
CA LEU A 51 -7.28 7.15 -4.45
C LEU A 51 -8.25 6.58 -5.49
N LYS A 52 -9.52 6.96 -5.47
CA LYS A 52 -10.51 6.55 -6.48
C LYS A 52 -10.16 7.02 -7.88
N GLN A 53 -9.42 8.13 -8.00
CA GLN A 53 -9.00 8.66 -9.30
C GLN A 53 -7.86 7.86 -9.94
N ILE A 54 -7.19 6.96 -9.18
CA ILE A 54 -6.12 6.11 -9.71
C ILE A 54 -6.71 5.18 -10.79
N PRO A 55 -6.26 5.29 -12.05
CA PRO A 55 -6.80 4.51 -13.14
C PRO A 55 -6.35 3.05 -13.04
N LEU A 56 -7.30 2.13 -13.07
CA LEU A 56 -7.05 0.71 -13.29
C LEU A 56 -7.56 0.35 -14.69
N HIS A 57 -6.65 -0.08 -15.56
CA HIS A 57 -7.00 -0.36 -16.95
C HIS A 57 -8.13 -1.41 -17.02
N PRO A 58 -9.22 -1.20 -17.79
CA PRO A 58 -10.38 -2.10 -17.79
C PRO A 58 -10.04 -3.57 -18.09
N ARG A 59 -9.03 -3.82 -18.95
CA ARG A 59 -8.53 -5.18 -19.22
C ARG A 59 -7.95 -5.87 -17.98
N ILE A 60 -7.35 -5.13 -17.04
CA ILE A 60 -6.85 -5.68 -15.78
C ILE A 60 -8.04 -6.11 -14.91
N VAL A 61 -9.06 -5.25 -14.80
CA VAL A 61 -10.32 -5.58 -14.09
C VAL A 61 -10.96 -6.84 -14.66
N HIS A 62 -11.06 -6.94 -15.99
CA HIS A 62 -11.59 -8.13 -16.66
C HIS A 62 -10.72 -9.38 -16.40
N ALA A 63 -9.40 -9.27 -16.44
CA ALA A 63 -8.51 -10.39 -16.16
C ALA A 63 -8.65 -10.90 -14.72
N ILE A 64 -8.73 -9.99 -13.74
CA ILE A 64 -8.95 -10.33 -12.32
C ILE A 64 -10.27 -11.09 -12.16
N LYS A 65 -11.36 -10.53 -12.70
CA LYS A 65 -12.70 -11.15 -12.61
C LYS A 65 -12.75 -12.50 -13.33
N ALA A 66 -12.11 -12.61 -14.49
CA ALA A 66 -12.04 -13.87 -15.23
C ALA A 66 -11.29 -14.95 -14.43
N ALA A 67 -10.09 -14.65 -13.93
CA ALA A 67 -9.31 -15.60 -13.14
C ALA A 67 -10.07 -16.06 -11.88
N HIS A 68 -10.72 -15.12 -11.18
CA HIS A 68 -11.59 -15.45 -10.04
C HIS A 68 -12.77 -16.35 -10.45
N SER A 69 -13.43 -16.07 -11.58
CA SER A 69 -14.54 -16.90 -12.09
C SER A 69 -14.11 -18.31 -12.51
N PHE A 70 -12.85 -18.50 -12.86
CA PHE A 70 -12.25 -19.82 -13.12
C PHE A 70 -11.84 -20.57 -11.84
N GLY A 71 -12.15 -20.02 -10.66
CA GLY A 71 -11.82 -20.62 -9.37
C GLY A 71 -10.36 -20.46 -8.95
N CYS A 72 -9.61 -19.53 -9.57
CA CYS A 72 -8.26 -19.24 -9.13
C CYS A 72 -8.27 -18.50 -7.78
N ASP A 73 -7.39 -18.92 -6.87
CA ASP A 73 -7.13 -18.21 -5.63
C ASP A 73 -6.20 -17.01 -5.90
N LEU A 74 -6.75 -15.80 -5.87
CA LEU A 74 -6.00 -14.57 -6.15
C LEU A 74 -5.50 -13.92 -4.87
N LYS A 75 -4.20 -13.59 -4.84
CA LYS A 75 -3.54 -12.93 -3.71
C LYS A 75 -2.69 -11.77 -4.19
N ILE A 76 -2.52 -10.74 -3.37
CA ILE A 76 -1.66 -9.58 -3.66
C ILE A 76 -0.47 -9.56 -2.70
N VAL A 77 0.72 -9.35 -3.25
CA VAL A 77 1.95 -9.07 -2.50
C VAL A 77 2.52 -7.75 -3.00
N SER A 78 2.44 -6.69 -2.19
CA SER A 78 2.81 -5.34 -2.63
C SER A 78 3.62 -4.59 -1.58
N ASP A 79 4.56 -3.78 -2.05
CA ASP A 79 5.38 -2.91 -1.20
C ASP A 79 4.67 -1.58 -0.86
N ALA A 80 3.39 -1.44 -1.24
CA ALA A 80 2.53 -0.33 -0.85
C ALA A 80 1.88 -0.61 0.52
N ASN A 81 0.88 0.20 0.92
CA ASN A 81 0.14 0.02 2.16
C ASN A 81 -1.25 -0.62 1.93
N ILE A 82 -1.74 -1.37 2.92
CA ILE A 82 -3.02 -2.10 2.84
C ILE A 82 -4.20 -1.15 2.55
N PHE A 83 -4.24 0.02 3.19
CA PHE A 83 -5.35 0.96 3.08
C PHE A 83 -5.52 1.47 1.64
N PHE A 84 -4.42 1.84 0.97
CA PHE A 84 -4.47 2.29 -0.43
C PHE A 84 -4.91 1.18 -1.36
N ILE A 85 -4.32 -0.01 -1.23
CA ILE A 85 -4.65 -1.16 -2.08
C ILE A 85 -6.14 -1.50 -1.94
N GLU A 86 -6.64 -1.63 -0.71
CA GLU A 86 -8.05 -1.96 -0.49
C GLU A 86 -8.97 -0.89 -1.06
N THR A 87 -8.67 0.39 -0.86
CA THR A 87 -9.51 1.50 -1.33
C THR A 87 -9.64 1.49 -2.85
N ILE A 88 -8.51 1.33 -3.56
CA ILE A 88 -8.48 1.27 -5.02
C ILE A 88 -9.26 0.03 -5.51
N LEU A 89 -9.02 -1.15 -4.95
CA LEU A 89 -9.71 -2.37 -5.38
C LEU A 89 -11.22 -2.35 -5.09
N LYS A 90 -11.64 -1.75 -3.97
CA LYS A 90 -13.05 -1.55 -3.62
C LYS A 90 -13.72 -0.62 -4.64
N HIS A 91 -13.07 0.49 -4.99
CA HIS A 91 -13.58 1.42 -6.00
C HIS A 91 -13.79 0.74 -7.37
N HIS A 92 -12.84 -0.09 -7.79
CA HIS A 92 -12.92 -0.82 -9.07
C HIS A 92 -13.75 -2.11 -9.00
N GLY A 93 -14.38 -2.42 -7.86
CA GLY A 93 -15.28 -3.57 -7.68
C GLY A 93 -14.59 -4.92 -7.89
N VAL A 94 -13.32 -5.04 -7.46
CA VAL A 94 -12.52 -6.28 -7.58
C VAL A 94 -11.87 -6.71 -6.25
N ARG A 95 -12.13 -6.00 -5.15
CA ARG A 95 -11.57 -6.35 -3.83
C ARG A 95 -11.92 -7.78 -3.41
N ASP A 96 -13.17 -8.19 -3.64
CA ASP A 96 -13.68 -9.50 -3.21
C ASP A 96 -13.13 -10.66 -4.06
N CYS A 97 -12.47 -10.36 -5.19
CA CYS A 97 -11.79 -11.37 -5.98
C CYS A 97 -10.49 -11.88 -5.32
N PHE A 98 -9.97 -11.17 -4.31
CA PHE A 98 -8.71 -11.48 -3.64
C PHE A 98 -8.96 -12.05 -2.24
N SER A 99 -8.43 -13.25 -1.98
CA SER A 99 -8.51 -13.93 -0.68
C SER A 99 -7.54 -13.35 0.35
N GLU A 100 -6.40 -12.84 -0.09
CA GLU A 100 -5.34 -12.32 0.77
C GLU A 100 -4.62 -11.13 0.12
N ILE A 101 -4.34 -10.11 0.92
CA ILE A 101 -3.48 -8.97 0.55
C ILE A 101 -2.39 -8.88 1.61
N VAL A 102 -1.14 -9.10 1.20
CA VAL A 102 0.04 -8.92 2.04
C VAL A 102 0.77 -7.67 1.58
N ALA A 103 0.84 -6.67 2.46
CA ALA A 103 1.47 -5.38 2.19
C ALA A 103 1.86 -4.70 3.52
N ASN A 104 2.38 -3.47 3.45
CA ASN A 104 2.71 -2.69 4.64
C ASN A 104 1.44 -2.40 5.47
N PRO A 105 1.40 -2.74 6.78
CA PRO A 105 0.24 -2.49 7.62
C PRO A 105 -0.14 -1.02 7.68
N SER A 106 -1.44 -0.74 7.68
CA SER A 106 -1.96 0.61 7.80
C SER A 106 -3.35 0.63 8.40
N TYR A 107 -3.67 1.64 9.20
CA TYR A 107 -4.98 1.82 9.81
C TYR A 107 -5.25 3.30 10.08
N VAL A 108 -6.53 3.67 10.20
CA VAL A 108 -6.93 5.00 10.66
C VAL A 108 -6.97 4.98 12.18
N ASN A 109 -6.23 5.88 12.83
CA ASN A 109 -6.20 5.98 14.29
C ASN A 109 -7.44 6.72 14.84
N GLU A 110 -7.53 6.83 16.16
CA GLU A 110 -8.63 7.51 16.88
C GLU A 110 -8.78 9.00 16.53
N GLU A 111 -7.71 9.63 16.04
CA GLU A 111 -7.68 11.03 15.60
C GLU A 111 -8.17 11.20 14.16
N GLY A 112 -8.49 10.12 13.44
CA GLY A 112 -8.87 10.17 12.03
C GLY A 112 -7.67 10.34 11.08
N ARG A 113 -6.46 9.99 11.52
CA ARG A 113 -5.23 10.02 10.72
C ARG A 113 -4.85 8.62 10.23
N LEU A 114 -4.45 8.52 8.97
CA LEU A 114 -3.88 7.30 8.41
C LEU A 114 -2.47 7.06 8.99
N ARG A 115 -2.28 5.88 9.56
CA ARG A 115 -0.99 5.38 10.05
C ARG A 115 -0.45 4.31 9.11
N ILE A 116 0.84 4.36 8.82
CA ILE A 116 1.54 3.43 7.92
C ILE A 116 2.75 2.84 8.64
N PHE A 117 2.91 1.53 8.57
CA PHE A 117 4.00 0.80 9.22
C PHE A 117 4.68 -0.13 8.22
N PRO A 118 5.98 -0.41 8.36
CA PRO A 118 6.63 -1.39 7.52
C PRO A 118 6.19 -2.82 7.88
N TYR A 119 6.14 -3.72 6.88
CA TYR A 119 5.82 -5.13 7.11
C TYR A 119 6.90 -5.85 7.95
N HIS A 120 8.17 -5.52 7.72
CA HIS A 120 9.30 -5.90 8.56
C HIS A 120 9.77 -4.70 9.36
N ASP A 121 9.93 -4.87 10.67
CA ASP A 121 10.52 -3.85 11.56
C ASP A 121 12.04 -3.77 11.34
N PHE A 122 12.43 -3.14 10.23
CA PHE A 122 13.82 -2.97 9.82
C PHE A 122 14.62 -2.04 10.75
N MET A 123 13.96 -1.30 11.64
CA MET A 123 14.62 -0.48 12.65
C MET A 123 15.20 -1.34 13.78
N LYS A 124 14.60 -2.52 14.03
CA LYS A 124 15.10 -3.49 15.01
C LYS A 124 16.11 -4.45 14.41
N SER A 125 15.79 -5.06 13.27
CA SER A 125 16.68 -5.99 12.60
C SER A 125 16.34 -6.10 11.12
N SER A 126 17.33 -6.39 10.29
CA SER A 126 17.06 -6.79 8.91
C SER A 126 16.27 -8.10 8.91
N HIS A 127 15.43 -8.31 7.90
CA HIS A 127 14.65 -9.53 7.76
C HIS A 127 15.50 -10.73 7.29
N GLY A 128 16.85 -10.60 7.27
CA GLY A 128 17.79 -11.68 7.02
C GLY A 128 17.86 -12.19 5.58
N CYS A 129 17.22 -11.53 4.60
CA CYS A 129 17.32 -11.92 3.20
C CYS A 129 18.73 -11.65 2.67
N LYS A 130 19.30 -12.63 1.96
CA LYS A 130 20.62 -12.53 1.32
C LYS A 130 20.57 -11.86 -0.06
N LEU A 131 19.37 -11.62 -0.59
CA LEU A 131 19.13 -10.95 -1.87
C LEU A 131 18.82 -9.46 -1.66
N ILE A 132 18.97 -8.68 -2.73
CA ILE A 132 18.59 -7.26 -2.73
C ILE A 132 17.06 -7.17 -2.71
N CYS A 133 16.49 -6.68 -1.62
CA CYS A 133 15.07 -6.38 -1.48
C CYS A 133 14.86 -5.20 -0.53
N SER A 134 13.69 -4.56 -0.63
CA SER A 134 13.35 -3.41 0.21
C SER A 134 13.42 -3.80 1.69
N PRO A 135 13.99 -2.95 2.58
CA PRO A 135 14.13 -3.27 4.00
C PRO A 135 12.79 -3.60 4.68
N ASN A 136 11.73 -2.93 4.24
CA ASN A 136 10.40 -2.99 4.83
C ASN A 136 9.57 -4.21 4.41
N MET A 137 9.85 -4.86 3.28
CA MET A 137 9.11 -6.04 2.88
C MET A 137 9.90 -6.95 1.93
N CYS A 138 10.10 -8.21 2.33
CA CYS A 138 10.69 -9.22 1.46
C CYS A 138 9.60 -9.99 0.72
N LYS A 139 9.35 -9.63 -0.56
CA LYS A 139 8.32 -10.31 -1.36
C LYS A 139 8.63 -11.80 -1.57
N GLY A 140 9.91 -12.18 -1.64
CA GLY A 140 10.33 -13.57 -1.75
C GLY A 140 9.89 -14.42 -0.56
N SER A 141 10.17 -13.98 0.66
CA SER A 141 9.77 -14.71 1.87
C SER A 141 8.26 -14.78 2.05
N VAL A 142 7.53 -13.73 1.65
CA VAL A 142 6.07 -13.72 1.63
C VAL A 142 5.51 -14.73 0.62
N LEU A 143 6.05 -14.77 -0.60
CA LEU A 143 5.64 -15.74 -1.61
C LEU A 143 5.91 -17.18 -1.16
N GLU A 144 7.07 -17.44 -0.56
CA GLU A 144 7.37 -18.76 0.03
C GLU A 144 6.38 -19.15 1.12
N SER A 145 6.01 -18.21 1.99
CA SER A 145 5.00 -18.43 3.04
C SER A 145 3.61 -18.72 2.46
N ILE A 146 3.22 -18.02 1.38
CA ILE A 146 1.97 -18.29 0.66
C ILE A 146 2.01 -19.69 0.04
N GLN A 147 3.10 -20.06 -0.64
CA GLN A 147 3.24 -21.37 -1.28
C GLN A 147 3.12 -22.51 -0.26
N ARG A 148 3.77 -22.40 0.90
CA ARG A 148 3.68 -23.41 1.97
C ARG A 148 2.27 -23.58 2.57
N ARG A 149 1.40 -22.56 2.44
CA ARG A 149 0.00 -22.62 2.90
C ARG A 149 -0.97 -23.17 1.85
N CYS A 150 -0.52 -23.31 0.59
CA CYS A 150 -1.32 -23.82 -0.53
C CYS A 150 -1.06 -25.30 -0.85
N ILE A 151 -0.07 -25.91 -0.19
CA ILE A 151 0.28 -27.34 -0.26
C ILE A 151 -0.28 -28.03 0.98
#